data_AF-A0A7J7NPT1-F1
#
_entry.id   AF-A0A7J7NPT1-F1
#
_cell.length_a   1.000
_cell.length_b   1.000
_cell.length_c   1.000
_cell.angle_alpha   90.00
_cell.angle_beta   90.00
_cell.angle_gamma   90.00
#
_symmetry.space_group_name_H-M   'P 1'
#
loop_
_entity.id
_entity.type
_entity.pdbx_description
1 polymer ?
#
loop_
_entity_poly.entity_id
_entity_poly.type
_entity_poly.pdbx_seq_one_letter_code
_entity_poly.pdbx_strand_id
1 'polypeptide(L)' 'MFAQAFDRIRCEVVERIGRPAMKNDIILDDFVILSDEEDYAMCLPLLEKGATVYSAELLLNGIVTQKMDYERSVLVKDVM' A
#
# COMPACT_ATOMS: atom_id res chain seq x y z
N MET A 1 -0.93 5.11 -17.63
CA MET A 1 -0.61 3.67 -17.75
C MET A 1 -0.97 2.92 -16.47
N PHE A 2 -0.61 3.42 -15.28
CA PHE A 2 -0.96 2.79 -14.00
C PHE A 2 -2.46 2.69 -13.69
N ALA A 3 -3.29 3.70 -14.01
CA ALA A 3 -4.73 3.68 -13.72
C ALA A 3 -5.49 2.47 -14.33
N GLN A 4 -5.16 2.08 -15.57
CA GLN A 4 -5.79 0.91 -16.23
C GLN A 4 -5.40 -0.43 -15.58
N ALA A 5 -4.29 -0.43 -14.83
CA ALA A 5 -3.79 -1.59 -14.12
C ALA A 5 -4.69 -1.90 -12.91
N PHE A 6 -5.19 -0.86 -12.23
CA PHE A 6 -6.08 -0.97 -11.05
C PHE A 6 -7.48 -1.49 -11.41
N ASP A 7 -8.03 -1.12 -12.58
CA ASP A 7 -9.34 -1.62 -13.05
C ASP A 7 -9.40 -3.15 -13.13
N ARG A 8 -8.27 -3.81 -13.40
CA ARG A 8 -8.18 -5.27 -13.49
C ARG A 8 -8.23 -5.98 -12.14
N ILE A 9 -7.92 -5.27 -11.06
CA ILE A 9 -7.75 -5.84 -9.71
C ILE A 9 -8.82 -5.35 -8.73
N ARG A 10 -9.85 -4.63 -9.22
CA ARG A 10 -10.95 -4.06 -8.41
C ARG A 10 -10.46 -3.24 -7.21
N CYS A 11 -9.35 -2.53 -7.40
CA CYS A 11 -8.80 -1.63 -6.41
C CYS A 11 -9.16 -0.18 -6.75
N GLU A 12 -9.40 0.62 -5.72
CA GLU A 12 -9.65 2.05 -5.85
C GLU A 12 -8.39 2.81 -5.45
N VAL A 13 -7.96 3.75 -6.29
CA VAL A 13 -6.84 4.63 -5.96
C VAL A 13 -7.38 5.71 -5.03
N VAL A 14 -6.83 5.75 -3.82
CA VAL A 14 -7.18 6.76 -2.82
C VAL A 14 -6.23 7.94 -2.95
N GLU A 15 -6.72 9.07 -3.48
CA GLU A 15 -5.88 10.27 -3.66
C GLU A 15 -5.51 10.93 -2.32
N ARG A 16 -6.35 10.80 -1.30
CA ARG A 16 -6.13 11.38 0.03
C ARG A 16 -6.65 10.46 1.13
N ILE A 17 -5.77 10.08 2.05
CA ILE A 17 -6.15 9.36 3.27
C ILE A 17 -6.61 10.39 4.31
N GLY A 18 -7.92 10.39 4.59
CA GLY A 18 -8.50 11.18 5.68
C GLY A 18 -8.79 10.33 6.92
N ARG A 19 -9.22 10.98 8.01
CA ARG A 19 -9.69 10.30 9.24
C ARG A 19 -10.66 9.11 9.01
N PRO A 20 -11.56 9.08 8.01
CA PRO A 20 -12.46 7.94 7.79
C PRO A 20 -11.76 6.62 7.40
N ALA A 21 -10.56 6.69 6.83
CA ALA A 21 -9.76 5.52 6.48
C ALA A 21 -9.04 4.90 7.70
N MET A 22 -9.22 5.51 8.88
CA MET A 22 -8.56 5.14 10.13
C MET A 22 -9.62 4.88 11.21
N LYS A 23 -9.51 3.77 11.94
CA LYS A 23 -10.35 3.48 13.11
C LYS A 23 -9.47 3.45 14.34
N ASN A 24 -9.77 4.30 15.33
CA ASN A 24 -8.93 4.48 16.52
C ASN A 24 -7.46 4.77 16.18
N ASP A 25 -7.22 5.61 15.16
CA ASP A 25 -5.89 5.93 14.61
C ASP A 25 -5.12 4.76 13.98
N ILE A 26 -5.75 3.59 13.81
CA ILE A 26 -5.17 2.44 13.10
C ILE A 26 -5.67 2.43 11.66
N ILE A 27 -4.79 2.17 10.69
CA ILE A 27 -5.19 2.00 9.28
C ILE A 27 -6.02 0.72 9.15
N LEU A 28 -7.16 0.80 8.46
CA LEU A 28 -8.00 -0.36 8.22
C LEU A 28 -7.28 -1.39 7.32
N ASP A 29 -7.48 -2.68 7.59
CA ASP A 29 -6.84 -3.80 6.88
C ASP A 29 -7.09 -3.82 5.35
N ASP A 30 -8.08 -3.05 4.88
CA ASP A 30 -8.47 -2.97 3.48
C ASP A 30 -7.55 -2.05 2.63
N PHE A 31 -6.59 -1.35 3.25
CA PHE A 31 -5.67 -0.46 2.54
C PHE A 31 -4.30 -1.10 2.30
N VAL A 32 -3.83 -1.00 1.05
CA VAL A 32 -2.45 -1.29 0.68
C VAL A 32 -1.75 0.02 0.38
N ILE A 33 -0.69 0.33 1.13
CA ILE A 33 0.15 1.49 0.87
C ILE A 33 1.28 1.07 -0.04
N LEU A 34 1.41 1.78 -1.16
CA LEU A 34 2.47 1.59 -2.13
C LEU A 34 3.37 2.81 -2.14
N SER A 35 4.66 2.57 -2.08
CA SER A 35 5.69 3.61 -2.14
C SER A 35 6.95 3.05 -2.79
N ASP A 36 7.97 3.87 -2.89
CA ASP A 36 9.34 3.51 -3.24
C ASP A 36 10.27 3.91 -2.08
N GLU A 37 11.58 3.76 -2.28
CA GLU A 37 12.56 4.09 -1.25
C GLU A 37 12.71 5.61 -1.09
N GLU A 38 12.55 6.36 -2.18
CA GLU A 38 12.68 7.82 -2.21
C GLU A 38 11.58 8.52 -1.39
N ASP A 39 10.37 7.98 -1.42
CA ASP A 39 9.19 8.54 -0.77
C ASP A 39 8.95 8.01 0.66
N TYR A 40 9.88 7.21 1.19
CA TYR A 40 9.77 6.57 2.50
C TYR A 40 9.41 7.54 3.64
N ALA A 41 10.02 8.73 3.66
CA ALA A 41 9.79 9.72 4.71
C ALA A 41 8.32 10.18 4.79
N MET A 42 7.58 10.14 3.68
CA MET A 42 6.16 10.47 3.65
C MET A 42 5.29 9.34 4.26
N CYS A 43 5.81 8.12 4.32
CA CYS A 43 5.09 6.96 4.84
C CYS A 43 5.27 6.74 6.35
N LEU A 44 6.25 7.40 6.99
CA LEU A 44 6.51 7.28 8.43
C LEU A 44 5.25 7.44 9.32
N PRO A 45 4.39 8.45 9.13
CA PRO A 45 3.20 8.62 9.97
C PRO A 45 2.16 7.51 9.81
N LEU A 46 2.23 6.75 8.71
CA LEU A 46 1.37 5.59 8.45
C LEU A 46 1.97 4.35 9.11
N LEU A 47 3.29 4.17 8.98
CA LEU A 47 4.02 3.08 9.64
C LEU A 47 3.84 3.14 11.16
N GLU A 48 4.00 4.31 11.80
CA GLU A 48 3.75 4.52 13.24
C GLU A 48 2.34 4.11 13.72
N LYS A 49 1.42 3.92 12.78
CA LYS A 49 0.02 3.54 13.01
C LYS A 49 -0.28 2.09 12.63
N GLY A 50 0.75 1.27 12.45
CA GLY A 50 0.65 -0.16 12.15
C GLY A 50 0.52 -0.47 10.65
N ALA A 51 0.79 0.49 9.77
CA ALA A 51 0.76 0.23 8.34
C ALA A 51 1.88 -0.71 7.89
N THR A 52 1.65 -1.42 6.79
CA THR A 52 2.73 -2.01 5.99
C THR A 52 2.85 -1.27 4.67
N VAL A 53 4.07 -0.92 4.29
CA VAL A 53 4.36 -0.25 3.02
C VAL A 53 4.98 -1.27 2.06
N TYR A 54 4.42 -1.37 0.87
CA TYR A 54 4.85 -2.31 -0.16
C TYR A 54 5.42 -1.58 -1.37
N SER A 55 6.33 -2.24 -2.08
CA SER A 55 6.81 -1.76 -3.38
C SER A 55 5.71 -1.86 -4.42
N ALA A 56 5.73 -0.95 -5.41
CA ALA A 56 4.90 -1.02 -6.61
C ALA A 56 5.03 -2.37 -7.36
N GLU A 57 6.12 -3.12 -7.15
CA GLU A 57 6.29 -4.48 -7.63
C GLU A 57 5.15 -5.42 -7.21
N LEU A 58 4.55 -5.21 -6.03
CA LEU A 58 3.41 -6.00 -5.56
C LEU A 58 2.27 -6.01 -6.59
N LEU A 59 1.92 -4.82 -7.10
CA LEU A 59 0.88 -4.69 -8.12
C LEU A 59 1.36 -5.16 -9.48
N LEU A 60 2.56 -4.76 -9.91
CA LEU A 60 3.04 -5.05 -11.25
C LEU A 60 3.20 -6.57 -11.45
N ASN A 61 3.84 -7.26 -10.51
CA ASN A 61 3.95 -8.71 -10.54
C ASN A 61 2.58 -9.37 -10.31
N GLY A 62 1.75 -8.79 -9.44
CA GLY A 62 0.40 -9.28 -9.17
C GLY A 62 -0.49 -9.31 -10.40
N ILE A 63 -0.42 -8.28 -11.24
CA ILE A 63 -1.17 -8.20 -12.50
C ILE A 63 -0.65 -9.22 -13.51
N VAL A 64 0.68 -9.33 -13.66
CA VAL A 64 1.30 -10.24 -14.63
C VAL A 64 1.05 -11.70 -14.26
N THR A 65 1.16 -12.05 -12.98
CA THR A 65 1.04 -13.43 -12.49
C THR A 65 -0.36 -13.80 -12.03
N GLN A 66 -1.28 -12.84 -11.95
CA GLN A 66 -2.60 -12.96 -11.31
C GLN A 66 -2.54 -13.46 -9.85
N LYS A 67 -1.47 -13.11 -9.13
CA LYS A 67 -1.26 -13.50 -7.72
C LYS A 67 -0.54 -12.41 -6.94
N MET A 68 -1.13 -11.99 -5.82
CA MET A 68 -0.49 -11.03 -4.90
C MET A 68 0.48 -11.75 -3.95
N ASP A 69 1.75 -11.37 -3.98
CA ASP A 69 2.79 -11.88 -3.08
C ASP A 69 3.20 -10.79 -2.08
N TYR A 70 2.38 -10.61 -1.05
CA TYR A 70 2.56 -9.57 -0.04
C TYR A 70 3.88 -9.72 0.72
N GLU A 71 4.35 -10.94 0.96
CA GLU A 71 5.56 -11.17 1.75
C GLU A 71 6.83 -10.73 1.02
N ARG A 72 6.88 -10.93 -0.31
CA ARG A 72 8.05 -10.59 -1.12
C ARG A 72 8.16 -9.11 -1.44
N SER A 73 7.06 -8.37 -1.43
CA SER A 73 7.02 -6.98 -1.85
C SER A 73 7.00 -5.98 -0.69
N VAL A 74 7.22 -6.43 0.55
CA VAL A 74 7.32 -5.51 1.69
C VAL A 74 8.58 -4.66 1.55
N LEU A 75 8.40 -3.35 1.49
CA LEU A 75 9.52 -2.39 1.55
C LEU A 75 9.97 -2.22 2.99
N VAL A 76 9.00 -1.94 3.89
CA VAL A 76 9.26 -1.74 5.31
C VAL A 76 8.12 -2.35 6.12
N LYS A 77 8.50 -3.10 7.17
CA LYS A 77 7.59 -3.55 8.22
C LYS A 77 7.70 -2.60 9.40
N ASP A 78 6.56 -2.40 10.05
CA ASP A 78 6.35 -1.64 11.27
C ASP A 78 7.60 -1.52 12.16
N VAL A 79 7.93 -0.28 12.53
CA VAL A 79 9.06 0.02 13.44
C VAL A 79 8.47 0.07 14.84
N MET A 80 8.43 -1.07 15.53
CA MET A 80 8.06 -1.15 16.94
C MET A 80 9.03 -0.37 17.83
#